data_AF-A4BPD4-F1
#
_entry.id   AF-A4BPD4-F1
#
_cell.length_a   1.000
_cell.length_b   1.000
_cell.length_c   1.000
_cell.angle_alpha   90.00
_cell.angle_beta   90.00
_cell.angle_gamma   90.00
#
_symmetry.space_group_name_H-M   'P 1'
#
loop_
_entity.id
_entity.type
_entity.pdbx_description
1 polymer ?
#
loop_
_entity_poly.entity_id
_entity_poly.type
_entity_poly.pdbx_seq_one_letter_code
_entity_poly.pdbx_strand_id
1 'polypeptide(L)'
;MSKMPLALILLTLPLMMTGCRYFPVESSQDANAPGTAELAQPDARRITELLGYYRDLDRLDQSGLKTRLTGLQGSLEKNDCTTVRLKSAMILSRLSAHESGPSSQTVLDPCLNNAFNRYSAAGKLAFLLQDLIETRKAADGAQAELQNYHHQIKTLQDENEKLHKQLEGLKAIEKSIQQRNQL
;
A
#
# COMPACT_ATOMS: atom_id res chain seq x y z
N MET A 1 8.33 -7.28 -51.07
CA MET A 1 7.42 -6.12 -50.87
C MET A 1 6.00 -6.60 -51.13
N SER A 2 5.22 -6.82 -50.08
CA SER A 2 3.79 -7.11 -50.20
C SER A 2 3.08 -6.37 -49.07
N LYS A 3 2.31 -5.36 -49.44
CA LYS A 3 1.42 -4.60 -48.57
C LYS A 3 0.06 -5.29 -48.63
N MET A 4 -0.50 -5.68 -47.49
CA MET A 4 -1.94 -5.90 -47.35
C MET A 4 -2.42 -5.37 -46.00
N PRO A 5 -3.68 -4.90 -45.93
CA PRO A 5 -4.05 -3.75 -45.12
C PRO A 5 -4.62 -4.10 -43.74
N LEU A 6 -4.50 -3.07 -42.90
CA LEU A 6 -5.39 -2.69 -41.80
C LEU A 6 -6.86 -3.09 -42.00
N ALA A 7 -7.51 -3.49 -40.91
CA ALA A 7 -8.93 -3.35 -40.54
C ALA A 7 -9.66 -4.66 -40.24
N LEU A 8 -10.50 -4.60 -39.19
CA LEU A 8 -11.26 -5.67 -38.52
C LEU A 8 -10.35 -6.57 -37.67
N ILE A 9 -10.37 -6.50 -36.34
CA ILE A 9 -11.50 -6.88 -35.49
C ILE A 9 -11.55 -5.92 -34.28
N LEU A 10 -12.47 -4.96 -34.35
CA LEU A 10 -13.13 -4.38 -33.18
C LEU A 10 -14.36 -5.26 -32.89
N LEU A 11 -14.80 -5.26 -31.62
CA LEU A 11 -15.96 -5.94 -31.04
C LEU A 11 -15.73 -7.36 -30.49
N THR A 12 -15.54 -7.41 -29.16
CA THR A 12 -16.22 -8.24 -28.15
C THR A 12 -15.29 -8.18 -26.92
N LEU A 13 -15.58 -7.58 -25.76
CA LEU A 13 -16.67 -7.80 -24.81
C LEU A 13 -16.70 -6.61 -23.82
N PRO A 14 -17.84 -5.94 -23.57
CA PRO A 14 -18.08 -5.26 -22.30
C PRO A 14 -19.25 -5.95 -21.60
N LEU A 15 -18.97 -6.95 -20.75
CA LEU A 15 -20.01 -7.69 -20.04
C LEU A 15 -19.52 -8.13 -18.65
N MET A 16 -19.11 -7.17 -17.83
CA MET A 16 -18.91 -7.35 -16.39
C MET A 16 -19.29 -6.05 -15.65
N MET A 17 -20.54 -5.61 -15.79
CA MET A 17 -21.11 -4.49 -15.01
C MET A 17 -22.53 -4.82 -14.51
N THR A 18 -22.74 -6.04 -14.06
CA THR A 18 -24.00 -6.49 -13.42
C THR A 18 -23.67 -7.51 -12.32
N GLY A 19 -23.07 -7.03 -11.22
CA GLY A 19 -22.66 -7.89 -10.10
C GLY A 19 -22.88 -7.33 -8.70
N CYS A 20 -23.48 -6.15 -8.52
CA CYS A 20 -23.76 -5.57 -7.19
C CYS A 20 -25.21 -5.13 -7.03
N ARG A 21 -26.17 -6.00 -7.37
CA ARG A 21 -27.60 -5.78 -7.06
C ARG A 21 -28.25 -7.04 -6.54
N TYR A 22 -27.75 -7.57 -5.43
CA TYR A 22 -28.55 -8.49 -4.60
C TYR A 22 -28.00 -8.54 -3.17
N PHE A 23 -28.23 -7.48 -2.41
CA PHE A 23 -28.30 -7.57 -0.95
C PHE A 23 -29.72 -7.16 -0.55
N PRO A 24 -30.59 -8.11 -0.17
CA PRO A 24 -31.81 -7.75 0.53
C PRO A 24 -31.39 -7.26 1.92
N VAL A 25 -31.45 -5.94 2.13
CA VAL A 25 -31.52 -5.38 3.48
C VAL A 25 -32.93 -5.68 3.97
N GLU A 26 -33.06 -6.78 4.69
CA GLU A 26 -34.27 -7.11 5.43
C GLU A 26 -34.35 -6.13 6.60
N SER A 27 -34.98 -4.97 6.38
CA SER A 27 -35.33 -4.08 7.46
C SER A 27 -36.45 -4.74 8.24
N SER A 28 -36.11 -5.38 9.35
CA SER A 28 -37.06 -5.78 10.39
C SER A 28 -37.71 -4.51 10.95
N GLN A 29 -38.76 -4.07 10.27
CA GLN A 29 -39.56 -2.92 10.66
C GLN A 29 -40.64 -3.41 11.63
N ASP A 30 -40.19 -3.80 12.83
CA ASP A 30 -41.08 -3.93 13.99
C ASP A 30 -41.46 -2.53 14.45
N ALA A 31 -42.45 -1.97 13.76
CA ALA A 31 -43.21 -0.84 14.23
C ALA A 31 -44.04 -1.32 15.43
N ASN A 32 -43.50 -1.19 16.65
CA ASN A 32 -44.19 -0.99 17.94
C ASN A 32 -43.25 -1.36 19.11
N ALA A 33 -42.15 -0.62 19.26
CA ALA A 33 -41.39 -0.57 20.52
C ALA A 33 -41.28 0.90 20.97
N PRO A 34 -41.88 1.30 22.10
CA PRO A 34 -41.69 2.64 22.63
C PRO A 34 -40.31 2.69 23.32
N GLY A 35 -39.32 3.26 22.64
CA GLY A 35 -38.02 3.58 23.25
C GLY A 35 -36.79 3.25 22.41
N THR A 36 -36.66 3.78 21.20
CA THR A 36 -35.37 3.81 20.46
C THR A 36 -35.12 5.18 19.81
N ALA A 37 -35.42 6.24 20.55
CA ALA A 37 -34.75 7.50 20.28
C ALA A 37 -33.30 7.39 20.80
N GLU A 38 -32.33 7.54 19.89
CA GLU A 38 -31.09 8.26 20.19
C GLU A 38 -29.95 7.51 20.93
N LEU A 39 -29.54 6.35 20.41
CA LEU A 39 -28.27 5.71 20.80
C LEU A 39 -27.47 5.27 19.55
N ALA A 40 -26.75 6.21 18.91
CA ALA A 40 -25.61 5.94 17.98
C ALA A 40 -25.06 7.17 17.19
N GLN A 41 -25.61 8.38 17.34
CA GLN A 41 -25.19 9.53 16.50
C GLN A 41 -23.76 10.07 16.69
N PRO A 42 -23.13 10.08 17.89
CA PRO A 42 -21.82 10.73 18.05
C PRO A 42 -20.70 10.00 17.29
N ASP A 43 -20.77 8.68 17.17
CA ASP A 43 -19.77 7.89 16.46
C ASP A 43 -19.85 8.08 14.94
N ALA A 44 -21.05 8.16 14.36
CA ALA A 44 -21.21 8.34 12.91
C ALA A 44 -20.63 9.68 12.43
N ARG A 45 -20.86 10.77 13.18
CA ARG A 45 -20.29 12.09 12.88
C ARG A 45 -18.77 12.08 12.95
N ARG A 46 -18.21 11.45 13.99
CA ARG A 46 -16.76 11.30 14.18
C ARG A 46 -16.10 10.51 13.05
N ILE A 47 -16.71 9.40 12.63
CA ILE A 47 -16.21 8.60 11.51
C ILE A 47 -16.30 9.40 10.20
N THR A 48 -17.38 10.15 9.98
CA THR A 48 -17.52 11.00 8.79
C THR A 48 -16.42 12.07 8.73
N GLU A 49 -16.08 12.70 9.86
CA GLU A 49 -14.95 13.64 9.95
C GLU A 49 -13.62 12.96 9.63
N LEU A 50 -13.39 11.76 10.15
CA LEU A 50 -12.18 10.98 9.90
C LEU A 50 -12.03 10.58 8.42
N LEU A 51 -13.13 10.19 7.77
CA LEU A 51 -13.12 9.88 6.33
C LEU A 51 -12.89 11.14 5.48
N GLY A 52 -13.50 12.27 5.86
CA GLY A 52 -13.21 13.56 5.24
C GLY A 52 -11.74 13.95 5.37
N TYR A 53 -11.18 13.77 6.56
CA TYR A 53 -9.76 13.97 6.83
C TYR A 53 -8.89 13.06 5.96
N TYR A 54 -9.21 11.78 5.85
CA TYR A 54 -8.47 10.82 5.03
C TYR A 54 -8.41 11.23 3.57
N ARG A 55 -9.53 11.69 3.00
CA ARG A 55 -9.59 12.22 1.63
C ARG A 55 -8.71 13.46 1.47
N ASP A 56 -8.68 14.35 2.46
CA ASP A 56 -7.86 15.56 2.38
C ASP A 56 -6.36 15.25 2.42
N LEU A 57 -5.95 14.07 2.93
CA LEU A 57 -4.56 13.61 2.86
C LEU A 57 -4.09 13.35 1.42
N ASP A 58 -4.99 13.06 0.47
CA ASP A 58 -4.63 12.83 -0.95
C ASP A 58 -4.04 14.08 -1.62
N ARG A 59 -4.23 15.26 -1.01
CA ARG A 59 -3.71 16.53 -1.52
C ARG A 59 -2.32 16.87 -0.99
N LEU A 60 -1.79 16.05 -0.08
CA LEU A 60 -0.51 16.29 0.58
C LEU A 60 0.57 15.39 -0.02
N ASP A 61 1.76 15.96 -0.19
CA ASP A 61 2.98 15.21 -0.48
C ASP A 61 3.58 14.60 0.80
N GLN A 62 4.67 13.84 0.67
CA GLN A 62 5.32 13.18 1.82
C GLN A 62 5.79 14.20 2.87
N SER A 63 6.27 15.37 2.44
CA SER A 63 6.66 16.47 3.34
C SER A 63 5.47 17.01 4.13
N GLY A 64 4.35 17.28 3.46
CA GLY A 64 3.11 17.74 4.09
C GLY A 64 2.52 16.71 5.06
N LEU A 65 2.55 15.42 4.70
CA LEU A 65 2.13 14.32 5.58
C LEU A 65 3.00 14.28 6.85
N LYS A 66 4.32 14.41 6.72
CA LYS A 66 5.27 14.41 7.84
C LYS A 66 5.07 15.59 8.77
N THR A 67 4.99 16.81 8.23
CA THR A 67 4.69 18.02 9.03
C THR A 67 3.39 17.86 9.81
N ARG A 68 2.36 17.30 9.17
CA ARG A 68 1.07 17.09 9.82
C ARG A 68 1.13 16.01 10.90
N LEU A 69 1.88 14.94 10.69
CA LEU A 69 2.10 13.91 11.70
C LEU A 69 2.83 14.48 12.92
N THR A 70 3.91 15.24 12.73
CA THR A 70 4.65 15.90 13.81
C THR A 70 3.75 16.84 14.61
N GLY A 71 2.86 17.59 13.95
CA GLY A 71 1.88 18.43 14.63
C GLY A 71 0.90 17.67 15.52
N LEU A 72 0.56 16.42 15.16
CA LEU A 72 -0.32 15.57 15.96
C LEU A 72 0.41 14.82 17.08
N GLN A 73 1.72 14.58 16.94
CA GLN A 73 2.51 13.82 17.91
C GLN A 73 2.49 14.43 19.32
N GLY A 74 2.55 15.76 19.42
CA GLY A 74 2.47 16.47 20.70
C GLY A 74 1.13 16.29 21.44
N SER A 75 0.13 15.67 20.82
CA SER A 75 -1.19 15.41 21.41
C SER A 75 -1.45 13.90 21.65
N LEU A 76 -0.43 13.04 21.52
CA LEU A 76 -0.57 11.58 21.67
C LEU A 76 -0.50 11.07 23.13
N GLU A 77 -0.47 11.95 24.13
CA GLU A 77 -0.19 11.56 25.53
C GLU A 77 -1.31 10.74 26.23
N LYS A 78 -2.52 10.68 25.67
CA LYS A 78 -3.65 9.99 26.32
C LYS A 78 -3.69 8.49 25.97
N ASN A 79 -3.97 7.66 26.98
CA ASN A 79 -4.20 6.20 26.87
C ASN A 79 -5.57 5.81 26.29
N ASP A 80 -6.25 6.75 25.64
CA ASP A 80 -7.56 6.54 25.04
C ASP A 80 -7.49 6.50 23.51
N CYS A 81 -8.48 5.84 22.89
CA CYS A 81 -8.65 5.87 21.45
C CYS A 81 -9.21 7.23 20.97
N THR A 82 -8.33 8.23 20.85
CA THR A 82 -8.70 9.59 20.44
C THR A 82 -8.76 9.75 18.92
N THR A 83 -9.48 10.77 18.46
CA THR A 83 -9.51 11.15 17.03
C THR A 83 -8.11 11.50 16.52
N VAL A 84 -7.25 12.08 17.37
CA VAL A 84 -5.86 12.39 17.04
C VAL A 84 -5.09 11.12 16.68
N ARG A 85 -5.21 10.04 17.46
CA ARG A 85 -4.55 8.75 17.17
C ARG A 85 -5.01 8.16 15.83
N LEU A 86 -6.30 8.18 15.57
CA LEU A 86 -6.85 7.70 14.29
C LEU A 86 -6.38 8.57 13.11
N LYS A 87 -6.34 9.89 13.26
CA LYS A 87 -5.76 10.81 12.26
C LYS A 87 -4.27 10.54 12.03
N SER A 88 -3.50 10.29 13.08
CA SER A 88 -2.08 9.92 12.96
C SER A 88 -1.90 8.58 12.23
N ALA A 89 -2.72 7.58 12.54
CA ALA A 89 -2.68 6.29 11.83
C ALA A 89 -3.08 6.42 10.35
N MET A 90 -4.07 7.26 10.04
CA MET A 90 -4.40 7.60 8.64
C MET A 90 -3.22 8.22 7.90
N ILE A 91 -2.46 9.11 8.53
CA ILE A 91 -1.24 9.66 7.93
C ILE A 91 -0.18 8.57 7.75
N LEU A 92 0.05 7.73 8.77
CA LEU A 92 0.99 6.60 8.69
C LEU A 92 0.65 5.64 7.54
N SER A 93 -0.64 5.44 7.24
CA SER A 93 -1.05 4.62 6.10
C SER A 93 -0.66 5.19 4.73
N ARG A 94 -0.31 6.49 4.66
CA ARG A 94 0.08 7.22 3.43
C ARG A 94 1.56 7.64 3.37
N LEU A 95 2.26 7.64 4.51
CA LEU A 95 3.71 7.84 4.56
C LEU A 95 4.46 6.64 4.01
N SER A 96 5.48 6.86 3.18
CA SER A 96 6.31 5.76 2.67
C SER A 96 6.97 4.98 3.80
N ALA A 97 7.21 3.67 3.62
CA ALA A 97 7.84 2.83 4.65
C ALA A 97 9.25 3.29 5.06
N HIS A 98 9.92 4.11 4.24
CA HIS A 98 11.25 4.66 4.52
C HIS A 98 11.22 5.92 5.40
N GLU A 99 10.05 6.53 5.59
CA GLU A 99 9.94 7.71 6.45
C GLU A 99 9.87 7.31 7.92
N SER A 100 10.75 7.91 8.73
CA SER A 100 10.77 7.71 10.17
C SER A 100 9.50 8.28 10.80
N GLY A 101 8.75 7.42 11.48
CA GLY A 101 7.54 7.77 12.21
C GLY A 101 7.36 6.89 13.45
N PRO A 102 6.42 7.25 14.34
CA PRO A 102 6.04 6.39 15.45
C PRO A 102 5.49 5.07 14.90
N SER A 103 5.74 3.98 15.61
CA SER A 103 5.17 2.68 15.28
C SER A 103 3.64 2.78 15.22
N SER A 104 3.03 2.20 14.18
CA SER A 104 1.58 2.07 14.07
C SER A 104 0.98 1.38 15.30
N GLN A 105 1.71 0.39 15.84
CA GLN A 105 1.37 -0.28 17.08
C GLN A 105 1.24 0.72 18.22
N THR A 106 2.23 1.58 18.44
CA THR A 106 2.22 2.58 19.53
C THR A 106 1.09 3.60 19.36
N VAL A 107 0.76 3.97 18.12
CA VAL A 107 -0.32 4.92 17.83
C VAL A 107 -1.70 4.29 18.08
N LEU A 108 -1.90 3.04 17.66
CA LEU A 108 -3.20 2.37 17.63
C LEU A 108 -3.47 1.46 18.84
N ASP A 109 -2.48 1.14 19.67
CA ASP A 109 -2.62 0.25 20.83
C ASP A 109 -3.84 0.60 21.73
N PRO A 110 -4.07 1.88 22.09
CA PRO A 110 -5.26 2.25 22.89
C PRO A 110 -6.62 2.02 22.20
N CYS A 111 -6.63 1.93 20.87
CA CYS A 111 -7.82 1.62 20.08
C CYS A 111 -8.05 0.12 19.91
N LEU A 112 -6.98 -0.68 19.88
CA LEU A 112 -7.03 -2.12 19.60
C LEU A 112 -7.17 -2.96 20.88
N ASN A 113 -6.52 -2.52 21.96
CA ASN A 113 -6.35 -3.32 23.17
C ASN A 113 -7.24 -2.87 24.34
N ASN A 114 -7.90 -1.73 24.25
CA ASN A 114 -8.91 -1.32 25.23
C ASN A 114 -10.25 -2.05 24.96
N ALA A 115 -10.73 -2.80 25.95
CA ALA A 115 -11.96 -3.60 25.87
C ALA A 115 -13.20 -2.79 25.45
N PHE A 116 -13.29 -1.52 25.87
CA PHE A 116 -14.40 -0.64 25.49
C PHE A 116 -14.34 -0.21 24.02
N ASN A 117 -13.12 -0.02 23.49
CA ASN A 117 -12.93 0.49 22.13
C ASN A 117 -12.99 -0.61 21.08
N ARG A 118 -12.66 -1.87 21.42
CA ARG A 118 -12.51 -2.98 20.46
C ARG A 118 -13.75 -3.20 19.58
N TYR A 119 -14.95 -3.04 20.12
CA TYR A 119 -16.20 -3.23 19.37
C TYR A 119 -16.81 -1.93 18.82
N SER A 120 -16.25 -0.77 19.19
CA SER A 120 -16.69 0.54 18.70
C SER A 120 -16.34 0.73 17.23
N ALA A 121 -17.02 1.65 16.54
CA ALA A 121 -16.68 2.02 15.17
C ALA A 121 -15.23 2.53 15.05
N ALA A 122 -14.74 3.25 16.08
CA ALA A 122 -13.36 3.72 16.16
C ALA A 122 -12.36 2.56 16.26
N GLY A 123 -12.66 1.51 17.04
CA GLY A 123 -11.81 0.31 17.15
C GLY A 123 -11.78 -0.49 15.86
N LYS A 124 -12.92 -0.66 15.18
CA LYS A 124 -12.97 -1.31 13.85
C LYS A 124 -12.16 -0.55 12.82
N LEU A 125 -12.28 0.79 12.80
CA LEU A 125 -11.47 1.63 11.93
C LEU A 125 -9.97 1.53 12.27
N ALA A 126 -9.60 1.51 13.55
CA ALA A 126 -8.23 1.29 13.97
C ALA A 126 -7.67 -0.05 13.48
N PHE A 127 -8.47 -1.12 13.53
CA PHE A 127 -8.06 -2.43 13.03
C PHE A 127 -7.79 -2.40 11.52
N LEU A 128 -8.69 -1.80 10.74
CA LEU A 128 -8.51 -1.63 9.30
C LEU A 128 -7.28 -0.77 8.97
N LEU A 129 -7.03 0.29 9.75
CA LEU A 129 -5.85 1.14 9.57
C LEU A 129 -4.56 0.38 9.90
N GLN A 130 -4.54 -0.46 10.94
CA GLN A 130 -3.38 -1.29 11.26
C GLN A 130 -3.07 -2.25 10.10
N ASP A 131 -4.08 -2.99 9.63
CA ASP A 131 -3.95 -3.93 8.52
C ASP A 131 -3.47 -3.24 7.23
N LEU A 132 -4.02 -2.06 6.92
CA LEU A 132 -3.59 -1.26 5.76
C LEU A 132 -2.12 -0.82 5.88
N ILE A 133 -1.69 -0.38 7.06
CA ILE A 133 -0.30 0.05 7.29
C ILE A 133 0.65 -1.13 7.16
N GLU A 134 0.32 -2.29 7.74
CA GLU A 134 1.14 -3.49 7.69
C GLU A 134 1.26 -4.04 6.27
N THR A 135 0.12 -4.15 5.56
CA THR A 135 0.08 -4.60 4.17
C THR A 135 0.93 -3.71 3.28
N ARG A 136 0.86 -2.38 3.47
CA ARG A 136 1.67 -1.45 2.71
C ARG A 136 3.15 -1.54 3.03
N LYS A 137 3.52 -1.69 4.31
CA LYS A 137 4.93 -1.89 4.70
C LYS A 137 5.50 -3.16 4.05
N ALA A 138 4.72 -4.24 4.01
CA ALA A 138 5.11 -5.46 3.31
C ALA A 138 5.26 -5.23 1.80
N ALA A 139 4.34 -4.49 1.18
CA ALA A 139 4.42 -4.16 -0.24
C ALA A 139 5.64 -3.29 -0.58
N ASP A 140 5.91 -2.25 0.21
CA ASP A 140 7.08 -1.38 0.06
C ASP A 140 8.39 -2.18 0.26
N GLY A 141 8.41 -3.10 1.24
CA GLY A 141 9.54 -4.02 1.47
C GLY A 141 9.81 -4.95 0.28
N ALA A 142 8.77 -5.59 -0.25
CA ALA A 142 8.86 -6.45 -1.43
C ALA A 142 9.32 -5.66 -2.68
N GLN A 143 8.84 -4.43 -2.84
CA GLN A 143 9.29 -3.54 -3.93
C GLN A 143 10.78 -3.21 -3.83
N ALA A 144 11.28 -2.94 -2.62
CA ALA A 144 12.71 -2.68 -2.40
C ALA A 144 13.57 -3.93 -2.70
N GLU A 145 13.11 -5.11 -2.31
CA GLU A 145 13.77 -6.39 -2.64
C GLU A 145 13.81 -6.63 -4.15
N LEU A 146 12.70 -6.39 -4.87
CA LEU A 146 12.64 -6.50 -6.32
C LEU A 146 13.65 -5.58 -7.01
N GLN A 147 13.80 -4.34 -6.54
CA GLN A 147 14.81 -3.42 -7.06
C GLN A 147 16.23 -3.92 -6.82
N ASN A 148 16.50 -4.51 -5.65
CA ASN A 148 17.79 -5.11 -5.34
C ASN A 148 18.09 -6.31 -6.24
N TYR A 149 17.13 -7.22 -6.43
CA TYR A 149 17.29 -8.34 -7.36
C TYR A 149 17.53 -7.89 -8.80
N HIS A 150 16.81 -6.85 -9.25
CA HIS A 150 17.04 -6.30 -10.59
C HIS A 150 18.47 -5.74 -10.73
N HIS A 151 18.98 -5.06 -9.71
CA HIS A 151 20.36 -4.59 -9.70
C HIS A 151 21.37 -5.73 -9.74
N GLN A 152 21.17 -6.79 -8.94
CA GLN A 152 22.04 -7.97 -8.92
C GLN A 152 22.06 -8.70 -10.27
N ILE A 153 20.90 -8.88 -10.89
CA ILE A 153 20.81 -9.50 -12.23
C ILE A 153 21.62 -8.70 -13.24
N LYS A 154 21.49 -7.36 -13.22
CA LYS A 154 22.26 -6.50 -14.12
C LYS A 154 23.76 -6.64 -13.89
N THR A 155 24.21 -6.61 -12.64
CA THR A 155 25.63 -6.80 -12.31
C THR A 155 26.15 -8.15 -12.81
N LEU A 156 25.40 -9.23 -12.60
CA LEU A 156 25.77 -10.57 -13.08
C LEU A 156 25.79 -10.65 -14.61
N GLN A 157 24.89 -9.96 -15.31
CA GLN A 157 24.91 -9.88 -16.78
C GLN A 157 26.16 -9.15 -17.28
N ASP A 158 26.51 -8.02 -16.67
CA ASP A 158 27.71 -7.25 -17.01
C ASP A 158 28.99 -8.08 -16.77
N GLU A 159 29.04 -8.83 -15.65
CA GLU A 159 30.14 -9.75 -15.35
C GLU A 159 30.23 -10.91 -16.36
N ASN A 160 29.10 -11.50 -16.74
CA ASN A 160 29.06 -12.59 -17.71
C ASN A 160 29.55 -12.11 -19.08
N GLU A 161 29.10 -10.93 -19.53
CA GLU A 161 29.55 -10.33 -20.78
C GLU A 161 31.07 -10.06 -20.77
N LYS A 162 31.59 -9.55 -19.64
CA LYS A 162 33.03 -9.33 -19.46
C LYS A 162 33.82 -10.64 -19.53
N LEU A 163 33.37 -11.68 -18.83
CA LEU A 163 34.00 -13.00 -18.85
C LEU A 163 33.96 -13.61 -20.26
N HIS A 164 32.85 -13.42 -20.98
CA HIS A 164 32.71 -13.88 -22.36
C HIS A 164 33.76 -13.22 -23.27
N LYS A 165 33.91 -11.89 -23.19
CA LYS A 165 34.94 -11.15 -23.94
C LYS A 165 36.36 -11.61 -23.60
N GLN A 166 36.63 -11.90 -22.32
CA GLN A 166 37.93 -12.43 -21.90
C GLN A 166 38.20 -13.82 -22.48
N LEU A 167 37.20 -14.71 -22.49
CA LEU A 167 37.32 -16.04 -23.10
C LEU A 167 37.54 -15.97 -24.61
N GLU A 168 36.84 -15.08 -25.31
CA GLU A 168 37.07 -14.85 -26.74
C GLU A 168 38.48 -14.33 -27.01
N GLY A 169 38.97 -13.40 -26.19
CA GLY A 169 40.35 -12.91 -26.25
C GLY A 169 41.38 -14.03 -26.06
N LEU A 170 41.19 -14.90 -25.07
CA LEU A 170 42.06 -16.06 -24.83
C LEU A 170 42.05 -17.05 -25.99
N LYS A 171 40.86 -17.34 -26.56
CA LYS A 171 40.74 -18.21 -27.74
C LYS A 171 41.44 -17.63 -28.97
N ALA A 172 41.40 -16.31 -29.16
CA ALA A 172 42.09 -15.65 -30.26
C ALA A 172 43.62 -15.76 -30.11
N ILE A 173 44.14 -15.63 -28.88
CA ILE A 173 45.56 -15.82 -28.57
C ILE A 173 45.98 -17.27 -28.85
N GLU A 174 45.21 -18.25 -28.39
CA GLU A 174 45.49 -19.67 -28.63
C GLU A 174 45.59 -19.98 -30.13
N LYS A 175 44.61 -19.52 -30.92
CA LYS A 175 44.63 -19.68 -32.39
C LYS A 175 45.88 -19.05 -33.02
N SER A 176 46.28 -17.87 -32.55
CA SER A 176 47.49 -17.18 -33.05
C SER A 176 48.76 -17.98 -32.76
N ILE A 177 48.87 -18.59 -31.57
CA ILE A 177 50.01 -19.42 -31.19
C ILE A 177 50.06 -20.70 -32.03
N GLN A 178 48.92 -21.38 -32.21
CA GLN A 178 48.85 -22.60 -33.03
C GLN A 178 49.26 -22.34 -34.47
N GLN A 179 48.84 -21.22 -35.06
CA GLN A 179 49.23 -20.84 -36.42
C GLN A 179 50.73 -20.56 -36.55
N ARG A 180 51.38 -19.99 -35.53
CA ARG A 180 52.83 -19.73 -35.54
C ARG A 180 53.66 -21.00 -35.44
N ASN A 181 53.21 -21.99 -34.68
CA ASN A 181 53.93 -23.25 -34.50
C ASN A 181 53.81 -24.22 -35.71
N GLN A 182 52.99 -23.89 -36.70
CA GLN A 182 52.81 -24.67 -37.94
C GLN A 182 53.61 -24.11 -39.14
N LEU A 183 54.30 -22.99 -38.95
CA LEU A 183 55.23 -22.37 -39.91
C LEU A 183 56.67 -22.71 -39.53
#